data_AF-A0A1B0G5Y6-F1
#
_entry.id   AF-A0A1B0G5Y6-F1
#
_cell.length_a   1.000
_cell.length_b   1.000
_cell.length_c   1.000
_cell.angle_alpha   90.00
_cell.angle_beta   90.00
_cell.angle_gamma   90.00
#
_symmetry.space_group_name_H-M   'P 1'
#
loop_
_entity.id
_entity.type
_entity.pdbx_description
1 polymer ?
#
loop_
_entity_poly.entity_id
_entity_poly.type
_entity_poly.pdbx_seq_one_letter_code
_entity_poly.pdbx_strand_id
1 'polypeptide(L)'
;MFKKENMDSWNAVFTECQLRSTDLSNPTEGFLTGVLVGYLKRFGYKIEPPIMMENNEYRLFRTKLVKQIDHMLKISNESYVFTYYDLIRPTPKKTAQMLCILLNYLFYYNMYKEEVFKMVGKPLNELQDLKSRVEKVRCENERRQKENAELKQSIKMLNERLSASREELKAYVEKTGAKKEDIGKLEREIEELIEKQKDLEGEKNRLLKQMVSNDEFQELGKQTQQLENKLANLAKEQGRMESVLSKRNEDIKKLQQQSDELEELNKVFPKNLLTQLESSNKQLKNLQREATFAEAKNKLSDKDIKDMKEAVEQLQAEYSIKKNEFGDKRLEEEKKIAEQRHVIKENWKRIKKLEQREHNLKCRIADQRDIEKIIDEGVAEIMIVYDE
;
A
#
# COMPACT_ATOMS: atom_id res chain seq x y z
N MET A 1 31.65 -76.91 32.59
CA MET A 1 30.28 -77.02 33.15
C MET A 1 29.76 -75.60 33.30
N PHE A 2 28.56 -75.27 32.81
CA PHE A 2 27.97 -73.94 32.99
C PHE A 2 27.63 -73.79 34.49
N LYS A 3 28.38 -72.96 35.21
CA LYS A 3 28.26 -72.84 36.67
C LYS A 3 27.02 -72.00 37.03
N LYS A 4 26.55 -72.13 38.28
CA LYS A 4 25.45 -71.31 38.83
C LYS A 4 25.70 -69.80 38.64
N GLU A 5 26.95 -69.37 38.86
CA GLU A 5 27.40 -67.99 38.63
C GLU A 5 27.16 -67.50 37.19
N ASN A 6 27.33 -68.35 36.18
CA ASN A 6 27.08 -67.99 34.78
C ASN A 6 25.58 -67.88 34.48
N MET A 7 24.75 -68.65 35.18
CA MET A 7 23.29 -68.64 35.06
C MET A 7 22.71 -67.39 35.71
N ASP A 8 23.21 -67.02 36.89
CA ASP A 8 22.82 -65.79 37.58
C ASP A 8 23.26 -64.57 36.76
N SER A 9 24.50 -64.59 36.23
CA SER A 9 25.01 -63.54 35.33
C SER A 9 24.19 -63.40 34.05
N TRP A 10 23.78 -64.53 33.45
CA TRP A 10 22.86 -64.51 32.31
C TRP A 10 21.51 -63.90 32.68
N ASN A 11 20.89 -64.39 33.76
CA ASN A 11 19.54 -63.96 34.16
C ASN A 11 19.49 -62.48 34.54
N ALA A 12 20.59 -61.91 35.02
CA ALA A 12 20.74 -60.47 35.22
C ALA A 12 20.72 -59.67 33.90
N VAL A 13 21.30 -60.20 32.83
CA VAL A 13 21.44 -59.52 31.53
C VAL A 13 20.24 -59.79 30.61
N PHE A 14 19.59 -60.94 30.71
CA PHE A 14 18.51 -61.38 29.82
C PHE A 14 17.18 -61.54 30.57
N THR A 15 16.48 -60.43 30.77
CA THR A 15 15.19 -60.39 31.48
C THR A 15 14.06 -61.08 30.71
N GLU A 16 14.12 -61.10 29.38
CA GLU A 16 13.11 -61.70 28.50
C GLU A 16 13.23 -63.23 28.38
N CYS A 17 14.36 -63.83 28.77
CA CYS A 17 14.62 -65.27 28.63
C CYS A 17 15.52 -65.77 29.77
N GLN A 18 14.90 -66.22 30.85
CA GLN A 18 15.62 -66.74 32.02
C GLN A 18 16.04 -68.20 31.82
N LEU A 19 17.30 -68.52 32.09
CA LEU A 19 17.83 -69.88 32.10
C LEU A 19 17.45 -70.57 33.41
N ARG A 20 16.92 -71.79 33.30
CA ARG A 20 16.77 -72.71 34.44
C ARG A 20 17.73 -73.89 34.29
N SER A 21 18.11 -74.48 35.43
CA SER A 21 18.99 -75.66 35.46
C SER A 21 18.43 -76.85 34.66
N THR A 22 17.10 -77.00 34.65
CA THR A 22 16.39 -78.04 33.88
C THR A 22 16.53 -77.84 32.38
N ASP A 23 16.52 -76.60 31.90
CA ASP A 23 16.60 -76.26 30.48
C ASP A 23 18.02 -76.49 29.93
N LEU A 24 19.05 -76.37 30.77
CA LEU A 24 20.43 -76.71 30.40
C LEU A 24 20.73 -78.21 30.48
N SER A 25 20.05 -78.91 31.38
CA SER A 25 20.22 -80.35 31.56
C SER A 25 19.54 -81.14 30.44
N ASN A 26 18.44 -80.61 29.90
CA ASN A 26 17.69 -81.17 28.77
C ASN A 26 17.31 -80.04 27.79
N PRO A 27 18.26 -79.53 26.99
CA PRO A 27 17.98 -78.41 26.10
C PRO A 27 17.01 -78.84 24.99
N THR A 28 16.08 -77.94 24.67
CA THR A 28 15.17 -78.09 23.52
C THR A 28 15.53 -77.10 22.44
N GLU A 29 15.14 -77.39 21.19
CA GLU A 29 15.37 -76.49 20.06
C GLU A 29 14.73 -75.10 20.30
N GLY A 30 13.47 -75.07 20.76
CA GLY A 30 12.75 -73.82 21.00
C GLY A 30 13.42 -72.95 22.07
N PHE A 31 13.87 -73.59 23.16
CA PHE A 31 14.65 -72.94 24.21
C PHE A 31 15.94 -72.34 23.63
N LEU A 32 16.74 -73.15 22.94
CA LEU A 32 18.03 -72.70 22.42
C LEU A 32 17.87 -71.59 21.38
N THR A 33 16.85 -71.69 20.53
CA THR A 33 16.50 -70.64 19.55
C THR A 33 16.16 -69.33 20.24
N GLY A 34 15.33 -69.36 21.29
CA GLY A 34 14.99 -68.16 22.08
C GLY A 34 16.22 -67.51 22.72
N VAL A 35 17.08 -68.33 23.34
CA VAL A 35 18.33 -67.89 23.98
C VAL A 35 19.28 -67.23 22.95
N LEU A 36 19.48 -67.85 21.78
CA LEU A 36 20.34 -67.32 20.74
C LEU A 36 19.80 -66.04 20.10
N VAL A 37 18.48 -65.94 19.92
CA VAL A 37 17.84 -64.69 19.49
C VAL A 37 18.05 -63.58 20.52
N GLY A 38 17.97 -63.92 21.82
CA GLY A 38 18.31 -63.01 22.90
C GLY A 38 19.71 -62.42 22.73
N TYR A 39 20.73 -63.26 22.53
CA TYR A 39 22.10 -62.80 22.27
C TYR A 39 22.16 -61.82 21.10
N LEU A 40 21.59 -62.17 19.95
CA LEU A 40 21.65 -61.32 18.76
C LEU A 40 20.98 -59.95 18.98
N LYS A 41 19.84 -59.92 19.67
CA LYS A 41 19.21 -58.65 20.07
C LYS A 41 20.14 -57.80 20.95
N ARG A 42 20.84 -58.40 21.92
CA ARG A 42 21.80 -57.68 22.77
C ARG A 42 23.03 -57.18 22.00
N PHE A 43 23.47 -57.89 20.98
CA PHE A 43 24.51 -57.41 20.07
C PHE A 43 24.03 -56.26 19.16
N GLY A 44 22.73 -55.97 19.10
CA GLY A 44 22.14 -54.86 18.34
C GLY A 44 21.46 -55.26 17.02
N TYR A 45 21.31 -56.57 16.77
CA TYR A 45 20.59 -57.05 15.59
C TYR A 45 19.08 -56.98 15.80
N LYS A 46 18.35 -56.43 14.82
CA LYS A 46 16.89 -56.44 14.80
C LYS A 46 16.41 -57.78 14.23
N ILE A 47 16.10 -58.72 15.13
CA ILE A 47 15.68 -60.08 14.76
C ILE A 47 14.36 -60.41 15.44
N GLU A 48 13.41 -60.84 14.62
CA GLU A 48 12.09 -61.30 15.05
C GLU A 48 11.85 -62.72 14.50
N PRO A 49 11.67 -63.73 15.37
CA PRO A 49 11.41 -65.09 14.93
C PRO A 49 10.06 -65.18 14.18
N PRO A 50 9.97 -65.97 13.10
CA PRO A 50 8.68 -66.23 12.44
C PRO A 50 7.68 -66.88 13.40
N ILE A 51 6.41 -66.45 13.35
CA ILE A 51 5.33 -66.86 14.27
C ILE A 51 4.86 -68.31 14.01
N MET A 52 5.04 -68.82 12.78
CA MET A 52 4.61 -70.16 12.36
C MET A 52 5.80 -71.14 12.25
N MET A 53 5.73 -72.27 12.96
CA MET A 53 6.85 -73.22 13.15
C MET A 53 7.08 -74.19 11.97
N GLU A 54 6.09 -74.37 11.07
CA GLU A 54 6.15 -75.37 9.99
C GLU A 54 6.15 -74.75 8.59
N ASN A 55 7.08 -73.83 8.34
CA ASN A 55 7.22 -73.23 7.02
C ASN A 55 8.68 -73.14 6.56
N ASN A 56 8.91 -73.09 5.25
CA ASN A 56 10.25 -72.96 4.65
C ASN A 56 11.01 -71.73 5.21
N GLU A 57 10.27 -70.70 5.61
CA GLU A 57 10.75 -69.49 6.26
C GLU A 57 11.40 -69.76 7.63
N TYR A 58 10.83 -70.65 8.44
CA TYR A 58 11.40 -71.01 9.75
C TYR A 58 12.72 -71.79 9.61
N ARG A 59 12.81 -72.66 8.59
CA ARG A 59 14.08 -73.33 8.24
C ARG A 59 15.14 -72.34 7.76
N LEU A 60 14.76 -71.36 6.93
CA LEU A 60 15.68 -70.32 6.46
C LEU A 60 16.16 -69.44 7.62
N PHE A 61 15.25 -69.07 8.53
CA PHE A 61 15.57 -68.35 9.75
C PHE A 61 16.60 -69.10 10.60
N ARG A 62 16.34 -70.38 10.92
CA ARG A 62 17.28 -71.22 11.70
C ARG A 62 18.65 -71.34 11.03
N THR A 63 18.68 -71.47 9.71
CA THR A 63 19.95 -71.52 8.95
C THR A 63 20.74 -70.21 9.10
N LYS A 64 20.06 -69.07 8.99
CA LYS A 64 20.68 -67.74 9.20
C LYS A 64 21.15 -67.56 10.64
N LEU A 65 20.33 -67.98 11.61
CA LEU A 65 20.63 -67.92 13.04
C LEU A 65 21.91 -68.72 13.35
N VAL A 66 21.98 -69.96 12.88
CA VAL A 66 23.16 -70.82 13.07
C VAL A 66 24.41 -70.18 12.46
N LYS A 67 24.33 -69.68 11.23
CA LYS A 67 25.48 -69.03 10.57
C LYS A 67 25.96 -67.79 11.32
N GLN A 68 25.03 -66.98 11.83
CA GLN A 68 25.35 -65.79 12.64
C GLN A 68 26.02 -66.17 13.96
N ILE A 69 25.47 -67.17 14.66
CA ILE A 69 26.00 -67.63 15.94
C ILE A 69 27.35 -68.32 15.77
N ASP A 70 27.51 -69.17 14.77
CA ASP A 70 28.79 -69.81 14.43
C ASP A 70 29.87 -68.76 14.15
N HIS A 71 29.54 -67.71 13.39
CA HIS A 71 30.46 -66.61 13.15
C HIS A 71 30.87 -65.92 14.45
N MET A 72 29.94 -65.61 15.35
CA MET A 72 30.25 -65.00 16.65
C MET A 72 31.10 -65.90 17.55
N LEU A 73 30.80 -67.19 17.55
CA LEU A 73 31.58 -68.17 18.31
C LEU A 73 33.01 -68.23 17.80
N LYS A 74 33.21 -68.18 16.48
CA LYS A 74 34.54 -68.18 15.86
C LYS A 74 35.37 -66.93 16.14
N ILE A 75 34.74 -65.78 16.39
CA ILE A 75 35.45 -64.58 16.85
C ILE A 75 36.11 -64.84 18.22
N SER A 76 35.45 -65.62 19.08
CA SER A 76 35.95 -65.92 20.43
C SER A 76 36.78 -67.21 20.50
N ASN A 77 36.49 -68.18 19.63
CA ASN A 77 37.17 -69.46 19.53
C ASN A 77 37.03 -70.02 18.11
N GLU A 78 38.05 -69.81 17.29
CA GLU A 78 38.08 -70.21 15.87
C GLU A 78 37.85 -71.72 15.66
N SER A 79 38.26 -72.55 16.61
CA SER A 79 38.09 -74.01 16.55
C SER A 79 36.68 -74.49 16.87
N TYR A 80 35.82 -73.61 17.41
CA TYR A 80 34.45 -73.98 17.75
C TYR A 80 33.57 -74.03 16.51
N VAL A 81 32.82 -75.12 16.35
CA VAL A 81 31.92 -75.33 15.21
C VAL A 81 30.49 -75.51 15.72
N PHE A 82 29.63 -74.56 15.35
CA PHE A 82 28.20 -74.63 15.60
C PHE A 82 27.44 -74.88 14.28
N THR A 83 26.73 -76.00 14.23
CA THR A 83 26.04 -76.46 13.03
C THR A 83 24.54 -76.43 13.21
N TYR A 84 23.81 -76.60 12.12
CA TYR A 84 22.35 -76.68 12.15
C TYR A 84 21.87 -77.84 13.04
N TYR A 85 22.62 -78.95 13.08
CA TYR A 85 22.30 -80.10 13.91
C TYR A 85 22.35 -79.76 15.41
N ASP A 86 23.30 -78.92 15.82
CA ASP A 86 23.47 -78.51 17.22
C ASP A 86 22.30 -77.63 17.70
N LEU A 87 21.58 -76.97 16.78
CA LEU A 87 20.38 -76.20 17.09
C LEU A 87 19.14 -77.10 17.23
N ILE A 88 18.91 -78.02 16.27
CA ILE A 88 17.71 -78.88 16.25
C ILE A 88 17.79 -80.06 17.23
N ARG A 89 18.99 -80.50 17.58
CA ARG A 89 19.27 -81.58 18.54
C ARG A 89 20.35 -81.15 19.51
N PRO A 90 20.05 -80.19 20.39
CA PRO A 90 21.03 -79.65 21.30
C PRO A 90 21.44 -80.70 22.33
N THR A 91 22.75 -80.74 22.63
CA THR A 91 23.28 -81.61 23.69
C THR A 91 23.66 -80.77 24.91
N PRO A 92 23.46 -81.25 26.15
CA PRO A 92 23.71 -80.47 27.36
C PRO A 92 25.13 -79.90 27.43
N LYS A 93 26.14 -80.75 27.13
CA LYS A 93 27.56 -80.37 27.18
C LYS A 93 27.91 -79.27 26.17
N LYS A 94 27.51 -79.44 24.90
CA LYS A 94 27.85 -78.51 23.84
C LYS A 94 27.09 -77.19 23.99
N THR A 95 25.82 -77.25 24.39
CA THR A 95 24.97 -76.09 24.68
C THR A 95 25.56 -75.25 25.81
N ALA A 96 25.89 -75.88 26.95
CA ALA A 96 26.53 -75.21 28.07
C ALA A 96 27.85 -74.52 27.68
N GLN A 97 28.70 -75.19 26.90
CA GLN A 97 29.96 -74.61 26.45
C GLN A 97 29.74 -73.42 25.50
N MET A 98 28.82 -73.54 24.55
CA MET A 98 28.46 -72.46 23.62
C MET A 98 27.98 -71.22 24.36
N LEU A 99 27.05 -71.39 25.30
CA LEU A 99 26.48 -70.29 26.06
C LEU A 99 27.54 -69.60 26.93
N CYS A 100 28.49 -70.34 27.50
CA CYS A 100 29.63 -69.72 28.19
C CYS A 100 30.47 -68.84 27.25
N ILE A 101 30.80 -69.33 26.06
CA ILE A 101 31.63 -68.58 25.09
C ILE A 101 30.90 -67.31 24.67
N LEU A 102 29.62 -67.40 24.33
CA LEU A 102 28.81 -66.25 23.93
C LEU A 102 28.62 -65.24 25.07
N LEU A 103 28.47 -65.71 26.32
CA LEU A 103 28.33 -64.82 27.48
C LEU A 103 29.61 -64.01 27.71
N ASN A 104 30.77 -64.66 27.64
CA ASN A 104 32.06 -63.99 27.74
C ASN A 104 32.26 -62.98 26.61
N TYR A 105 31.92 -63.36 25.38
CA TYR A 105 31.96 -62.46 24.23
C TYR A 105 31.04 -61.25 24.41
N LEU A 106 29.84 -61.46 24.95
CA LEU A 106 28.90 -60.38 25.24
C LEU A 106 29.44 -59.40 26.29
N PHE A 107 30.08 -59.88 27.34
CA PHE A 107 30.71 -59.02 28.34
C PHE A 107 31.85 -58.19 27.73
N TYR A 108 32.71 -58.82 26.93
CA TYR A 108 33.74 -58.11 26.19
C TYR A 108 33.15 -57.05 25.24
N TYR A 109 32.13 -57.43 24.46
CA TYR A 109 31.44 -56.52 23.55
C TYR A 109 30.83 -55.33 24.27
N ASN A 110 30.17 -55.55 25.42
CA ASN A 110 29.56 -54.47 26.20
C ASN A 110 30.62 -53.52 26.77
N MET A 111 31.71 -54.04 27.33
CA MET A 111 32.84 -53.23 27.83
C MET A 111 33.45 -52.39 26.70
N TYR A 112 33.74 -53.02 25.56
CA TYR A 112 34.28 -52.34 24.38
C TYR A 112 33.30 -51.31 23.82
N LYS A 113 32.00 -51.63 23.75
CA LYS A 113 30.95 -50.72 23.29
C LYS A 113 30.84 -49.49 24.18
N GLU A 114 30.93 -49.64 25.51
CA GLU A 114 30.97 -48.50 26.43
C GLU A 114 32.21 -47.63 26.23
N GLU A 115 33.37 -48.23 26.00
CA GLU A 115 34.61 -47.49 25.73
C GLU A 115 34.57 -46.76 24.39
N VAL A 116 34.11 -47.42 23.33
CA VAL A 116 33.93 -46.81 22.00
C VAL A 116 32.88 -45.72 22.02
N PHE A 117 31.76 -45.87 22.74
CA PHE A 117 30.78 -44.80 22.84
C PHE A 117 31.33 -43.55 23.55
N LYS A 118 32.25 -43.71 24.51
CA LYS A 118 32.97 -42.57 25.09
C LYS A 118 33.85 -41.87 24.05
N MET A 119 34.50 -42.62 23.16
CA MET A 119 35.35 -42.06 22.10
C MET A 119 34.53 -41.40 20.96
N VAL A 120 33.39 -41.99 20.58
CA VAL A 120 32.53 -41.50 19.48
C VAL A 120 31.58 -40.38 19.93
N GLY A 121 31.37 -40.22 21.24
CA GLY A 121 30.49 -39.17 21.78
C GLY A 121 30.90 -37.75 21.36
N LYS A 122 32.21 -37.43 21.36
CA LYS A 122 32.71 -36.13 20.91
C LYS A 122 32.43 -35.88 19.41
N PRO A 123 32.86 -36.74 18.46
CA PRO A 123 32.51 -36.60 17.05
C PRO A 123 31.00 -36.54 16.78
N LEU A 124 30.20 -37.29 17.52
CA LEU A 124 28.74 -37.30 17.35
C LEU A 124 28.11 -35.97 17.78
N ASN A 125 28.58 -35.41 18.89
CA ASN A 125 28.16 -34.08 19.34
C ASN A 125 28.59 -32.99 18.37
N GLU A 126 29.83 -33.05 17.86
CA GLU A 126 30.32 -32.12 16.84
C GLU A 126 29.49 -32.18 15.55
N LEU A 127 29.12 -33.39 15.10
CA LEU A 127 28.25 -33.58 13.95
C LEU A 127 26.86 -32.98 14.20
N GLN A 128 26.30 -33.20 15.38
CA GLN A 128 24.99 -32.67 15.76
C GLN A 128 25.00 -31.14 15.83
N ASP A 129 26.06 -30.56 16.42
CA ASP A 129 26.26 -29.11 16.49
C ASP A 129 26.44 -28.51 15.10
N LEU A 130 27.25 -29.14 14.24
CA LEU A 130 27.45 -28.71 12.86
C LEU A 130 26.15 -28.75 12.07
N LYS A 131 25.35 -29.81 12.21
CA LYS A 131 24.03 -29.93 11.58
C LYS A 131 23.09 -28.82 12.04
N SER A 132 23.09 -28.49 13.33
CA SER A 132 22.29 -27.39 13.87
C SER A 132 22.72 -26.02 13.32
N ARG A 133 24.03 -25.80 13.15
CA ARG A 133 24.58 -24.57 12.58
C ARG A 133 24.23 -24.43 11.10
N VAL A 134 24.35 -25.51 10.33
CA VAL A 134 23.97 -25.54 8.91
C VAL A 134 22.49 -25.19 8.75
N GLU A 135 21.62 -25.77 9.56
CA GLU A 135 20.18 -25.49 9.47
C GLU A 135 19.85 -24.03 9.84
N LYS A 136 20.51 -23.46 10.87
CA LYS A 136 20.36 -22.03 11.20
C LYS A 136 20.77 -21.13 10.04
N VAL A 137 21.94 -21.38 9.43
CA VAL A 137 22.45 -20.58 8.31
C VAL A 137 21.53 -20.71 7.09
N ARG A 138 21.01 -21.91 6.82
CA ARG A 138 20.06 -22.15 5.74
C ARG A 138 18.78 -21.32 5.94
N CYS A 139 18.16 -21.40 7.12
CA CYS A 139 16.97 -20.60 7.45
C CYS A 139 17.22 -19.10 7.30
N GLU A 140 18.39 -18.61 7.73
CA GLU A 140 18.73 -17.20 7.60
C GLU A 140 18.92 -16.78 6.13
N ASN A 141 19.56 -17.61 5.31
CA ASN A 141 19.69 -17.36 3.88
C ASN A 141 18.33 -17.35 3.16
N GLU A 142 17.44 -18.28 3.48
CA GLU A 142 16.08 -18.31 2.92
C GLU A 142 15.31 -17.02 3.28
N ARG A 143 15.45 -16.51 4.52
CA ARG A 143 14.88 -15.21 4.91
C ARG A 143 15.46 -14.06 4.10
N ARG A 144 16.79 -13.96 4.00
CA ARG A 144 17.47 -12.91 3.21
C ARG A 144 17.08 -12.96 1.74
N GLN A 145 16.84 -14.14 1.19
CA GLN A 145 16.42 -14.30 -0.20
C GLN A 145 15.02 -13.71 -0.44
N LYS A 146 14.08 -13.91 0.51
CA LYS A 146 12.74 -13.30 0.45
C LYS A 146 12.82 -11.77 0.57
N GLU A 147 13.58 -11.27 1.54
CA GLU A 147 13.80 -9.83 1.73
C GLU A 147 14.41 -9.17 0.47
N ASN A 148 15.39 -9.84 -0.16
CA ASN A 148 15.97 -9.36 -1.41
C ASN A 148 14.98 -9.36 -2.58
N ALA A 149 14.06 -10.33 -2.64
CA ALA A 149 13.03 -10.36 -3.68
C ALA A 149 12.05 -9.18 -3.52
N GLU A 150 11.62 -8.90 -2.29
CA GLU A 150 10.75 -7.76 -1.96
C GLU A 150 11.43 -6.41 -2.26
N LEU A 151 12.72 -6.28 -1.91
CA LEU A 151 13.50 -5.09 -2.23
C LEU A 151 13.64 -4.90 -3.74
N LYS A 152 13.91 -5.96 -4.51
CA LYS A 152 13.96 -5.90 -5.98
C LYS A 152 12.63 -5.46 -6.58
N GLN A 153 11.51 -5.98 -6.07
CA GLN A 153 10.19 -5.56 -6.53
C GLN A 153 9.92 -4.08 -6.20
N SER A 154 10.27 -3.64 -5.00
CA SER A 154 10.14 -2.24 -4.59
C SER A 154 10.97 -1.29 -5.46
N ILE A 155 12.22 -1.66 -5.77
CA ILE A 155 13.10 -0.92 -6.69
C ILE A 155 12.46 -0.82 -8.08
N LYS A 156 11.89 -1.92 -8.59
CA LYS A 156 11.21 -1.93 -9.89
C LYS A 156 10.03 -0.95 -9.92
N MET A 157 9.15 -1.00 -8.92
CA MET A 157 8.00 -0.09 -8.84
C MET A 157 8.43 1.39 -8.72
N LEU A 158 9.46 1.68 -7.92
CA LEU A 158 10.00 3.03 -7.79
C LEU A 158 10.59 3.54 -9.11
N ASN A 159 11.31 2.69 -9.85
CA ASN A 159 11.85 3.04 -11.15
C ASN A 159 10.75 3.33 -12.19
N GLU A 160 9.68 2.51 -12.21
CA GLU A 160 8.52 2.74 -13.08
C GLU A 160 7.85 4.08 -12.76
N ARG A 161 7.63 4.36 -11.46
CA ARG A 161 7.05 5.64 -11.01
C ARG A 161 7.94 6.83 -11.37
N LEU A 162 9.26 6.68 -11.22
CA LEU A 162 10.22 7.72 -11.55
C LEU A 162 10.26 7.99 -13.06
N SER A 163 10.11 6.96 -13.89
CA SER A 163 9.96 7.11 -15.35
C SER A 163 8.69 7.90 -15.69
N ALA A 164 7.55 7.52 -15.11
CA ALA A 164 6.28 8.24 -15.33
C ALA A 164 6.38 9.71 -14.91
N SER A 165 6.94 10.01 -13.73
CA SER A 165 7.15 11.40 -13.30
C SER A 165 8.10 12.18 -14.19
N ARG A 166 9.09 11.54 -14.81
CA ARG A 166 9.97 12.20 -15.81
C ARG A 166 9.21 12.55 -17.08
N GLU A 167 8.33 11.67 -17.55
CA GLU A 167 7.47 11.91 -18.71
C GLU A 167 6.48 13.05 -18.44
N GLU A 168 5.84 13.04 -17.27
CA GLU A 168 4.97 14.14 -16.83
C GLU A 168 5.72 15.47 -16.78
N LEU A 169 6.91 15.49 -16.17
CA LEU A 169 7.75 16.68 -16.11
C LEU A 169 8.08 17.20 -17.52
N LYS A 170 8.44 16.31 -18.45
CA LYS A 170 8.70 16.67 -19.84
C LYS A 170 7.47 17.33 -20.49
N ALA A 171 6.29 16.73 -20.31
CA ALA A 171 5.04 17.30 -20.82
C ALA A 171 4.70 18.67 -20.21
N TYR A 172 4.96 18.87 -18.91
CA TYR A 172 4.81 20.18 -18.27
C TYR A 172 5.78 21.21 -18.84
N VAL A 173 7.05 20.85 -19.03
CA VAL A 173 8.06 21.74 -19.63
C VAL A 173 7.64 22.14 -21.05
N GLU A 174 7.17 21.21 -21.87
CA GLU A 174 6.66 21.48 -23.22
C GLU A 174 5.45 22.45 -23.19
N LYS A 175 4.48 22.21 -22.30
CA LYS A 175 3.32 23.11 -22.10
C LYS A 175 3.73 24.50 -21.65
N THR A 176 4.69 24.61 -20.73
CA THR A 176 5.20 25.90 -20.26
C THR A 176 5.93 26.64 -21.38
N GLY A 177 6.69 25.93 -22.21
CA GLY A 177 7.30 26.48 -23.43
C GLY A 177 6.26 27.07 -24.37
N ALA A 178 5.23 26.30 -24.70
CA ALA A 178 4.13 26.75 -25.58
C ALA A 178 3.42 27.99 -25.02
N LYS A 179 3.07 28.00 -23.73
CA LYS A 179 2.45 29.17 -23.09
C LYS A 179 3.35 30.40 -23.11
N LYS A 180 4.67 30.23 -22.96
CA LYS A 180 5.62 31.33 -23.02
C LYS A 180 5.68 31.93 -24.43
N GLU A 181 5.61 31.11 -25.47
CA GLU A 181 5.50 31.60 -26.86
C GLU A 181 4.20 32.36 -27.09
N ASP A 182 3.07 31.87 -26.57
CA ASP A 182 1.78 32.55 -26.67
C ASP A 182 1.78 33.89 -25.95
N ILE A 183 2.37 33.97 -24.75
CA ILE A 183 2.60 35.23 -24.04
C ILE A 183 3.40 36.20 -24.91
N GLY A 184 4.51 35.75 -25.51
CA GLY A 184 5.32 36.60 -26.40
C GLY A 184 4.62 37.02 -27.70
N LYS A 185 3.57 36.31 -28.15
CA LYS A 185 2.71 36.78 -29.24
C LYS A 185 1.77 37.87 -28.76
N LEU A 186 1.11 37.66 -27.62
CA LEU A 186 0.20 38.64 -27.02
C LEU A 186 0.93 39.94 -26.64
N GLU A 187 2.15 39.86 -26.12
CA GLU A 187 2.98 41.04 -25.83
C GLU A 187 3.24 41.89 -27.08
N ARG A 188 3.55 41.25 -28.22
CA ARG A 188 3.71 41.95 -29.51
C ARG A 188 2.41 42.57 -30.01
N GLU A 189 1.30 41.84 -29.88
CA GLU A 189 -0.03 42.34 -30.28
C GLU A 189 -0.45 43.55 -29.42
N ILE A 190 -0.10 43.54 -28.12
CA ILE A 190 -0.28 44.69 -27.22
C ILE A 190 0.60 45.87 -27.68
N GLU A 191 1.87 45.65 -28.02
CA GLU A 191 2.75 46.71 -28.53
C GLU A 191 2.20 47.34 -29.82
N GLU A 192 1.72 46.52 -30.76
CA GLU A 192 1.08 47.00 -32.00
C GLU A 192 -0.18 47.84 -31.71
N LEU A 193 -1.02 47.42 -30.76
CA LEU A 193 -2.21 48.16 -30.34
C LEU A 193 -1.86 49.49 -29.67
N ILE A 194 -0.81 49.51 -28.82
CA ILE A 194 -0.32 50.74 -28.19
C ILE A 194 0.14 51.74 -29.25
N GLU A 195 0.86 51.29 -30.27
CA GLU A 195 1.33 52.18 -31.33
C GLU A 195 0.15 52.71 -32.17
N LYS A 196 -0.82 51.85 -32.50
CA LYS A 196 -2.05 52.26 -33.18
C LYS A 196 -2.88 53.26 -32.37
N GLN A 197 -2.91 53.12 -31.04
CA GLN A 197 -3.55 54.07 -30.15
C GLN A 197 -2.86 55.44 -30.21
N LYS A 198 -1.52 55.48 -30.18
CA LYS A 198 -0.76 56.74 -30.32
C LYS A 198 -1.03 57.42 -31.65
N ASP A 199 -1.07 56.65 -32.75
CA ASP A 199 -1.38 57.17 -34.07
C ASP A 199 -2.77 57.81 -34.11
N LEU A 200 -3.78 57.13 -33.58
CA LEU A 200 -5.15 57.65 -33.48
C LEU A 200 -5.25 58.87 -32.56
N GLU A 201 -4.54 58.90 -31.43
CA GLU A 201 -4.48 60.09 -30.56
C GLU A 201 -3.83 61.27 -31.30
N GLY A 202 -2.79 61.00 -32.09
CA GLY A 202 -2.14 61.98 -32.97
C GLY A 202 -3.10 62.51 -34.04
N GLU A 203 -3.86 61.64 -34.69
CA GLU A 203 -4.87 62.00 -35.69
C GLU A 203 -6.01 62.81 -35.08
N LYS A 204 -6.56 62.37 -33.94
CA LYS A 204 -7.52 63.12 -33.13
C LYS A 204 -7.01 64.52 -32.81
N ASN A 205 -5.76 64.65 -32.36
CA ASN A 205 -5.16 65.95 -32.06
C ASN A 205 -4.98 66.84 -33.30
N ARG A 206 -4.70 66.26 -34.48
CA ARG A 206 -4.68 67.01 -35.75
C ARG A 206 -6.07 67.48 -36.16
N LEU A 207 -7.08 66.62 -36.06
CA LEU A 207 -8.48 66.95 -36.35
C LEU A 207 -9.03 68.01 -35.40
N LEU A 208 -8.70 67.93 -34.10
CA LEU A 208 -9.01 68.97 -33.12
C LEU A 208 -8.37 70.33 -33.47
N LYS A 209 -7.17 70.32 -34.06
CA LYS A 209 -6.51 71.54 -34.56
C LYS A 209 -7.09 72.04 -35.90
N GLN A 210 -7.77 71.19 -36.66
CA GLN A 210 -8.46 71.53 -37.90
C GLN A 210 -9.94 71.90 -37.70
N MET A 211 -10.54 71.57 -36.55
CA MET A 211 -11.84 72.15 -36.18
C MET A 211 -11.67 73.66 -36.02
N VAL A 212 -12.44 74.38 -36.83
CA VAL A 212 -12.55 75.83 -36.96
C VAL A 212 -12.38 76.57 -35.62
N SER A 213 -11.54 77.62 -35.61
CA SER A 213 -11.33 78.42 -34.41
C SER A 213 -12.65 79.05 -33.95
N ASN A 214 -12.78 79.17 -32.64
CA ASN A 214 -13.92 79.73 -31.91
C ASN A 214 -14.29 81.19 -32.29
N ASP A 215 -13.60 81.78 -33.28
CA ASP A 215 -13.80 83.14 -33.76
C ASP A 215 -15.07 83.26 -34.63
N GLU A 216 -15.40 82.25 -35.44
CA GLU A 216 -16.64 82.25 -36.25
C GLU A 216 -17.89 82.08 -35.37
N PHE A 217 -17.79 81.31 -34.28
CA PHE A 217 -18.89 81.15 -33.32
C PHE A 217 -19.10 82.40 -32.45
N GLN A 218 -18.02 83.09 -32.08
CA GLN A 218 -18.12 84.38 -31.38
C GLN A 218 -18.65 85.51 -32.27
N GLU A 219 -18.32 85.52 -33.57
CA GLU A 219 -18.82 86.52 -34.52
C GLU A 219 -20.31 86.32 -34.82
N LEU A 220 -20.78 85.06 -34.93
CA LEU A 220 -22.21 84.73 -34.99
C LEU A 220 -22.97 85.15 -33.72
N GLY A 221 -22.35 85.00 -32.54
CA GLY A 221 -22.90 85.52 -31.28
C GLY A 221 -23.09 87.04 -31.29
N LYS A 222 -22.12 87.81 -31.79
CA LYS A 222 -22.22 89.27 -31.93
C LYS A 222 -23.27 89.71 -32.95
N GLN A 223 -23.37 89.01 -34.08
CA GLN A 223 -24.39 89.29 -35.09
C GLN A 223 -25.81 89.02 -34.58
N THR A 224 -25.99 87.96 -33.79
CA THR A 224 -27.27 87.63 -33.13
C THR A 224 -27.69 88.74 -32.16
N GLN A 225 -26.76 89.25 -31.36
CA GLN A 225 -27.04 90.33 -30.41
C GLN A 225 -27.28 91.69 -31.08
N GLN A 226 -26.65 91.95 -32.23
CA GLN A 226 -26.98 93.12 -33.07
C GLN A 226 -28.36 93.01 -33.72
N LEU A 227 -28.79 91.81 -34.12
CA LEU A 227 -30.13 91.58 -34.67
C LEU A 227 -31.22 91.71 -33.61
N GLU A 228 -30.99 91.24 -32.38
CA GLU A 228 -31.90 91.45 -31.25
C GLU A 228 -32.10 92.94 -30.91
N ASN A 229 -31.01 93.72 -30.93
CA ASN A 229 -31.09 95.17 -30.74
C ASN A 229 -31.82 95.90 -31.89
N LYS A 230 -31.67 95.42 -33.14
CA LYS A 230 -32.44 95.93 -34.28
C LYS A 230 -33.92 95.57 -34.17
N LEU A 231 -34.26 94.36 -33.72
CA LEU A 231 -35.65 93.95 -33.44
C LEU A 231 -36.28 94.81 -32.34
N ALA A 232 -35.54 95.13 -31.27
CA ALA A 232 -36.03 96.01 -30.21
C ALA A 232 -36.30 97.46 -30.70
N ASN A 233 -35.46 97.97 -31.62
CA ASN A 233 -35.68 99.27 -32.25
C ASN A 233 -36.85 99.25 -33.25
N LEU A 234 -36.99 98.18 -34.03
CA LEU A 234 -38.14 98.00 -34.93
C LEU A 234 -39.44 97.84 -34.15
N ALA A 235 -39.43 97.19 -32.98
CA ALA A 235 -40.60 97.13 -32.09
C ALA A 235 -41.00 98.52 -31.56
N LYS A 236 -40.03 99.41 -31.29
CA LYS A 236 -40.30 100.81 -30.96
C LYS A 236 -40.87 101.60 -32.14
N GLU A 237 -40.40 101.36 -33.36
CA GLU A 237 -40.98 101.96 -34.58
C GLU A 237 -42.37 101.42 -34.89
N GLN A 238 -42.63 100.14 -34.63
CA GLN A 238 -43.95 99.52 -34.74
C GLN A 238 -44.96 100.19 -33.79
N GLY A 239 -44.59 100.45 -32.53
CA GLY A 239 -45.46 101.20 -31.60
C GLY A 239 -45.76 102.63 -32.06
N ARG A 240 -44.83 103.26 -32.79
CA ARG A 240 -45.04 104.57 -33.43
C ARG A 240 -45.97 104.48 -34.65
N MET A 241 -45.91 103.39 -35.42
CA MET A 241 -46.82 103.11 -36.54
C MET A 241 -48.23 102.70 -36.08
N GLU A 242 -48.38 101.98 -34.97
CA GLU A 242 -49.68 101.64 -34.36
C GLU A 242 -50.44 102.90 -33.90
N SER A 243 -49.72 103.92 -33.40
CA SER A 243 -50.29 105.25 -33.12
C SER A 243 -50.82 105.97 -34.38
N VAL A 244 -50.19 105.74 -35.53
CA VAL A 244 -50.63 106.28 -36.84
C VAL A 244 -51.81 105.46 -37.40
N LEU A 245 -51.85 104.14 -37.17
CA LEU A 245 -52.96 103.27 -37.56
C LEU A 245 -54.24 103.52 -36.75
N SER A 246 -54.13 103.92 -35.49
CA SER A 246 -55.30 104.31 -34.67
C SER A 246 -56.07 105.49 -35.28
N LYS A 247 -55.39 106.40 -35.99
CA LYS A 247 -56.02 107.50 -36.76
C LYS A 247 -56.66 107.04 -38.07
N ARG A 248 -56.14 105.98 -38.71
CA ARG A 248 -56.73 105.39 -39.92
C ARG A 248 -57.91 104.45 -39.63
N ASN A 249 -57.99 103.89 -38.41
CA ASN A 249 -59.12 103.06 -37.97
C ASN A 249 -60.43 103.85 -37.77
N GLU A 250 -60.38 105.17 -37.60
CA GLU A 250 -61.57 106.03 -37.61
C GLU A 250 -62.15 106.22 -39.02
N ASP A 251 -61.30 106.18 -40.06
CA ASP A 251 -61.73 106.21 -41.47
C ASP A 251 -62.27 104.85 -41.95
N ILE A 252 -61.80 103.74 -41.37
CA ILE A 252 -62.24 102.37 -41.69
C ILE A 252 -63.63 102.04 -41.11
N LYS A 253 -64.03 102.65 -39.97
CA LYS A 253 -65.38 102.50 -39.40
C LYS A 253 -66.51 102.96 -40.34
N LYS A 254 -66.23 103.85 -41.29
CA LYS A 254 -67.19 104.28 -42.33
C LYS A 254 -67.30 103.29 -43.50
N LEU A 255 -66.30 102.45 -43.71
CA LEU A 255 -66.29 101.40 -44.74
C LEU A 255 -66.84 100.06 -44.21
N GLN A 256 -66.86 99.85 -42.89
CA GLN A 256 -67.42 98.66 -42.24
C GLN A 256 -68.96 98.58 -42.22
N GLN A 257 -69.68 99.71 -42.27
CA GLN A 257 -71.14 99.72 -42.46
C GLN A 257 -71.61 99.18 -43.82
N GLN A 258 -70.72 99.08 -44.81
CA GLN A 258 -71.01 98.51 -46.14
C GLN A 258 -70.54 97.05 -46.28
N SER A 259 -69.89 96.49 -45.24
CA SER A 259 -69.42 95.09 -45.22
C SER A 259 -70.29 94.18 -44.36
N ASP A 260 -71.17 94.74 -43.52
CA ASP A 260 -72.07 94.01 -42.62
C ASP A 260 -73.28 93.36 -43.33
N GLU A 261 -73.48 93.62 -44.63
CA GLU A 261 -74.56 93.01 -45.43
C GLU A 261 -74.13 91.73 -46.18
N LEU A 262 -72.84 91.36 -46.20
CA LEU A 262 -72.35 90.39 -47.19
C LEU A 262 -71.86 89.02 -46.71
N GLU A 263 -71.78 88.68 -45.41
CA GLU A 263 -71.51 87.26 -45.09
C GLU A 263 -71.86 86.85 -43.66
N GLU A 264 -73.12 87.08 -43.33
CA GLU A 264 -73.97 86.19 -42.52
C GLU A 264 -74.10 84.76 -43.13
N LEU A 265 -73.12 84.31 -43.94
CA LEU A 265 -73.22 83.14 -44.80
C LEU A 265 -71.96 82.27 -44.82
N ASN A 266 -71.29 82.04 -43.68
CA ASN A 266 -70.53 80.78 -43.50
C ASN A 266 -70.17 80.42 -42.05
N LYS A 267 -71.16 80.50 -41.16
CA LYS A 267 -71.16 79.73 -39.90
C LYS A 267 -71.21 78.23 -40.27
N VAL A 268 -70.15 77.45 -40.02
CA VAL A 268 -70.13 76.09 -39.40
C VAL A 268 -68.67 75.55 -39.38
N PHE A 269 -68.28 74.96 -38.25
CA PHE A 269 -66.92 74.79 -37.68
C PHE A 269 -66.29 73.36 -37.97
N PRO A 270 -65.20 72.89 -37.31
CA PRO A 270 -63.79 72.72 -37.76
C PRO A 270 -63.31 71.24 -37.99
N LYS A 271 -62.07 71.03 -38.47
CA LYS A 271 -61.45 69.69 -38.71
C LYS A 271 -59.99 69.54 -38.20
N ASN A 272 -59.74 69.71 -36.90
CA ASN A 272 -58.38 69.59 -36.32
C ASN A 272 -58.13 68.31 -35.47
N LEU A 273 -58.86 67.22 -35.70
CA LEU A 273 -58.71 65.99 -34.90
C LEU A 273 -58.22 64.75 -35.67
N LEU A 274 -57.96 64.85 -36.98
CA LEU A 274 -57.59 63.67 -37.79
C LEU A 274 -56.07 63.41 -37.88
N THR A 275 -55.22 64.41 -37.64
CA THR A 275 -53.77 64.31 -37.89
C THR A 275 -52.94 63.80 -36.70
N GLN A 276 -53.51 63.72 -35.49
CA GLN A 276 -52.81 63.16 -34.32
C GLN A 276 -52.90 61.63 -34.20
N LEU A 277 -53.82 60.98 -34.93
CA LEU A 277 -54.02 59.53 -34.86
C LEU A 277 -53.03 58.73 -35.73
N GLU A 278 -52.49 59.34 -36.79
CA GLU A 278 -51.64 58.67 -37.78
C GLU A 278 -50.16 58.54 -37.35
N SER A 279 -49.68 59.36 -36.41
CA SER A 279 -48.30 59.31 -35.91
C SER A 279 -48.08 58.21 -34.86
N SER A 280 -49.11 57.88 -34.08
CA SER A 280 -49.03 56.90 -32.98
C SER A 280 -48.96 55.44 -33.49
N ASN A 281 -49.54 55.16 -34.66
CA ASN A 281 -49.62 53.80 -35.22
C ASN A 281 -48.31 53.31 -35.88
N LYS A 282 -47.35 54.21 -36.16
CA LYS A 282 -46.02 53.87 -36.72
C LYS A 282 -45.00 53.44 -35.66
N GLN A 283 -45.11 53.94 -34.43
CA GLN A 283 -44.20 53.56 -33.33
C GLN A 283 -44.49 52.15 -32.79
N LEU A 284 -45.75 51.71 -32.85
CA LEU A 284 -46.22 50.42 -32.34
C LEU A 284 -45.70 49.22 -33.16
N LYS A 285 -45.43 49.40 -34.46
CA LYS A 285 -44.88 48.36 -35.35
C LYS A 285 -43.37 48.10 -35.19
N ASN A 286 -42.59 49.04 -34.66
CA ASN A 286 -41.15 48.85 -34.45
C ASN A 286 -40.84 48.09 -33.16
N LEU A 287 -41.61 48.31 -32.09
CA LEU A 287 -41.46 47.59 -30.81
C LEU A 287 -41.83 46.09 -30.90
N GLN A 288 -42.69 45.72 -31.84
CA GLN A 288 -43.12 44.33 -32.05
C GLN A 288 -42.05 43.45 -32.72
N ARG A 289 -41.04 44.05 -33.38
CA ARG A 289 -39.88 43.34 -33.96
C ARG A 289 -38.74 43.14 -32.97
N GLU A 290 -38.60 44.00 -31.96
CA GLU A 290 -37.59 43.83 -30.90
C GLU A 290 -37.98 42.73 -29.89
N ALA A 291 -39.28 42.52 -29.66
CA ALA A 291 -39.79 41.46 -28.79
C ALA A 291 -39.49 40.03 -29.30
N THR A 292 -39.57 39.80 -30.61
CA THR A 292 -39.32 38.47 -31.22
C THR A 292 -37.83 38.10 -31.25
N PHE A 293 -36.93 39.07 -31.27
CA PHE A 293 -35.48 38.84 -31.14
C PHE A 293 -35.06 38.52 -29.70
N ALA A 294 -35.72 39.13 -28.71
CA ALA A 294 -35.50 38.83 -27.29
C ALA A 294 -35.99 37.43 -26.89
N GLU A 295 -37.12 36.96 -27.43
CA GLU A 295 -37.64 35.59 -27.18
C GLU A 295 -36.75 34.49 -27.77
N ALA A 296 -36.13 34.72 -28.93
CA ALA A 296 -35.19 33.77 -29.52
C ALA A 296 -33.88 33.66 -28.72
N LYS A 297 -33.42 34.76 -28.11
CA LYS A 297 -32.23 34.80 -27.26
C LYS A 297 -32.47 34.13 -25.89
N ASN A 298 -33.68 34.25 -25.34
CA ASN A 298 -34.07 33.55 -24.10
C ASN A 298 -34.14 32.03 -24.27
N LYS A 299 -34.63 31.52 -25.41
CA LYS A 299 -34.68 30.05 -25.66
C LYS A 299 -33.30 29.40 -25.77
N LEU A 300 -32.28 30.13 -26.24
CA LEU A 300 -30.90 29.65 -26.27
C LEU A 300 -30.31 29.62 -24.84
N SER A 301 -30.57 30.68 -24.06
CA SER A 301 -30.14 30.77 -22.65
C SER A 301 -30.80 29.72 -21.76
N ASP A 302 -32.06 29.37 -21.99
CA ASP A 302 -32.76 28.33 -21.22
C ASP A 302 -32.20 26.92 -21.47
N LYS A 303 -31.66 26.69 -22.68
CA LYS A 303 -30.96 25.43 -23.01
C LYS A 303 -29.61 25.34 -22.31
N ASP A 304 -28.83 26.42 -22.34
CA ASP A 304 -27.53 26.48 -21.65
C ASP A 304 -27.69 26.36 -20.12
N ILE A 305 -28.76 26.93 -19.54
CA ILE A 305 -29.10 26.78 -18.12
C ILE A 305 -29.47 25.34 -17.77
N LYS A 306 -30.14 24.62 -18.67
CA LYS A 306 -30.51 23.22 -18.45
C LYS A 306 -29.28 22.30 -18.51
N ASP A 307 -28.42 22.49 -19.50
CA ASP A 307 -27.18 21.72 -19.66
C ASP A 307 -26.21 21.96 -18.48
N MET A 308 -26.14 23.21 -17.99
CA MET A 308 -25.38 23.53 -16.78
C MET A 308 -25.97 22.92 -15.51
N LYS A 309 -27.31 22.82 -15.38
CA LYS A 309 -27.93 22.14 -14.23
C LYS A 309 -27.64 20.64 -14.22
N GLU A 310 -27.72 19.98 -15.38
CA GLU A 310 -27.39 18.55 -15.50
C GLU A 310 -25.91 18.28 -15.19
N ALA A 311 -25.00 19.17 -15.63
CA ALA A 311 -23.57 19.09 -15.29
C ALA A 311 -23.30 19.29 -13.78
N VAL A 312 -24.00 20.22 -13.14
CA VAL A 312 -23.90 20.45 -11.68
C VAL A 312 -24.41 19.23 -10.90
N GLU A 313 -25.53 18.64 -11.30
CA GLU A 313 -26.06 17.42 -10.65
C GLU A 313 -25.10 16.22 -10.80
N GLN A 314 -24.48 16.05 -11.96
CA GLN A 314 -23.45 15.01 -12.16
C GLN A 314 -22.22 15.23 -11.27
N LEU A 315 -21.70 16.46 -11.21
CA LEU A 315 -20.56 16.79 -10.34
C LEU A 315 -20.90 16.61 -8.87
N GLN A 316 -22.14 16.90 -8.47
CA GLN A 316 -22.60 16.74 -7.09
C GLN A 316 -22.77 15.26 -6.72
N ALA A 317 -23.19 14.41 -7.67
CA ALA A 317 -23.21 12.96 -7.51
C ALA A 317 -21.78 12.37 -7.40
N GLU A 318 -20.86 12.76 -8.27
CA GLU A 318 -19.45 12.35 -8.21
C GLU A 318 -18.77 12.77 -6.90
N TYR A 319 -19.04 13.99 -6.43
CA TYR A 319 -18.54 14.48 -5.15
C TYR A 319 -19.05 13.60 -3.99
N SER A 320 -20.33 13.23 -4.00
CA SER A 320 -20.92 12.37 -2.97
C SER A 320 -20.30 10.96 -2.95
N ILE A 321 -20.03 10.39 -4.14
CA ILE A 321 -19.34 9.09 -4.26
C ILE A 321 -17.91 9.18 -3.73
N LYS A 322 -17.12 10.16 -4.18
CA LYS A 322 -15.74 10.35 -3.69
C LYS A 322 -15.68 10.62 -2.19
N LYS A 323 -16.65 11.36 -1.65
CA LYS A 323 -16.75 11.63 -0.20
C LYS A 323 -16.95 10.33 0.59
N ASN A 324 -17.80 9.43 0.10
CA ASN A 324 -18.02 8.14 0.74
C ASN A 324 -16.78 7.23 0.63
N GLU A 325 -16.14 7.16 -0.54
CA GLU A 325 -14.89 6.40 -0.71
C GLU A 325 -13.77 6.87 0.23
N PHE A 326 -13.65 8.19 0.45
CA PHE A 326 -12.71 8.75 1.43
C PHE A 326 -13.09 8.38 2.86
N GLY A 327 -14.38 8.35 3.19
CA GLY A 327 -14.89 7.90 4.49
C GLY A 327 -14.53 6.44 4.77
N ASP A 328 -14.75 5.57 3.80
CA ASP A 328 -14.44 4.13 3.91
C ASP A 328 -12.94 3.88 4.04
N LYS A 329 -12.12 4.56 3.22
CA LYS A 329 -10.65 4.49 3.34
C LYS A 329 -10.16 4.94 4.70
N ARG A 330 -10.75 6.01 5.26
CA ARG A 330 -10.38 6.52 6.59
C ARG A 330 -10.71 5.51 7.69
N LEU A 331 -11.88 4.86 7.63
CA LEU A 331 -12.27 3.80 8.57
C LEU A 331 -11.33 2.58 8.49
N GLU A 332 -10.92 2.20 7.28
CA GLU A 332 -9.98 1.10 7.06
C GLU A 332 -8.59 1.41 7.62
N GLU A 333 -8.10 2.64 7.44
CA GLU A 333 -6.84 3.11 8.03
C GLU A 333 -6.92 3.21 9.56
N GLU A 334 -8.03 3.70 10.11
CA GLU A 334 -8.26 3.74 11.57
C GLU A 334 -8.22 2.33 12.19
N LYS A 335 -8.80 1.33 11.53
CA LYS A 335 -8.69 -0.09 11.96
C LYS A 335 -7.25 -0.59 11.95
N LYS A 336 -6.50 -0.36 10.87
CA LYS A 336 -5.09 -0.77 10.77
C LYS A 336 -4.24 -0.11 11.86
N ILE A 337 -4.48 1.17 12.15
CA ILE A 337 -3.78 1.88 13.24
C ILE A 337 -4.12 1.25 14.60
N ALA A 338 -5.38 0.90 14.84
CA ALA A 338 -5.80 0.26 16.09
C ALA A 338 -5.13 -1.12 16.29
N GLU A 339 -5.06 -1.94 15.23
CA GLU A 339 -4.37 -3.24 15.24
C GLU A 339 -2.87 -3.08 15.49
N GLN A 340 -2.21 -2.14 14.81
CA GLN A 340 -0.79 -1.86 15.03
C GLN A 340 -0.51 -1.38 16.46
N ARG A 341 -1.38 -0.54 17.03
CA ARG A 341 -1.26 -0.12 18.44
C ARG A 341 -1.39 -1.30 19.41
N HIS A 342 -2.26 -2.27 19.11
CA HIS A 342 -2.38 -3.49 19.91
C HIS A 342 -1.09 -4.32 19.85
N VAL A 343 -0.53 -4.53 18.67
CA VAL A 343 0.74 -5.26 18.47
C VAL A 343 1.89 -4.58 19.19
N ILE A 344 2.00 -3.25 19.09
CA ILE A 344 3.02 -2.47 19.81
C ILE A 344 2.88 -2.68 21.32
N LYS A 345 1.66 -2.63 21.86
CA LYS A 345 1.40 -2.82 23.29
C LYS A 345 1.79 -4.22 23.77
N GLU A 346 1.53 -5.26 22.99
CA GLU A 346 1.98 -6.63 23.30
C GLU A 346 3.50 -6.77 23.27
N ASN A 347 4.14 -6.24 22.23
CA ASN A 347 5.59 -6.24 22.10
C ASN A 347 6.26 -5.51 23.27
N TRP A 348 5.68 -4.38 23.71
CA TRP A 348 6.18 -3.63 24.86
C TRP A 348 6.13 -4.46 26.16
N LYS A 349 5.04 -5.21 26.39
CA LYS A 349 4.95 -6.16 27.51
C LYS A 349 6.01 -7.26 27.42
N ARG A 350 6.32 -7.72 26.20
CA ARG A 350 7.30 -8.78 25.94
C ARG A 350 8.72 -8.28 26.20
N ILE A 351 9.04 -7.06 25.76
CA ILE A 351 10.32 -6.38 26.02
C ILE A 351 10.54 -6.24 27.53
N LYS A 352 9.57 -5.71 28.28
CA LYS A 352 9.67 -5.62 29.74
C LYS A 352 9.97 -6.95 30.43
N LYS A 353 9.33 -8.04 29.98
CA LYS A 353 9.60 -9.38 30.52
C LYS A 353 11.03 -9.85 30.21
N LEU A 354 11.54 -9.53 29.03
CA LEU A 354 12.91 -9.87 28.62
C LEU A 354 13.94 -9.05 29.39
N GLU A 355 13.73 -7.74 29.56
CA GLU A 355 14.59 -6.86 30.36
C GLU A 355 14.69 -7.36 31.81
N GLN A 356 13.55 -7.75 32.40
CA GLN A 356 13.55 -8.28 33.76
C GLN A 356 14.27 -9.64 33.87
N ARG A 357 14.16 -10.49 32.84
CA ARG A 357 14.89 -11.75 32.78
C ARG A 357 16.39 -11.54 32.59
N GLU A 358 16.78 -10.57 31.76
CA GLU A 358 18.17 -10.17 31.56
C GLU A 358 18.77 -9.65 32.88
N HIS A 359 18.05 -8.79 33.60
CA HIS A 359 18.48 -8.29 34.90
C HIS A 359 18.69 -9.45 35.90
N ASN A 360 17.73 -10.37 36.01
CA ASN A 360 17.86 -11.54 36.88
C ASN A 360 19.05 -12.43 36.52
N LEU A 361 19.34 -12.60 35.22
CA LEU A 361 20.51 -13.36 34.76
C LEU A 361 21.82 -12.64 35.09
N LYS A 362 21.87 -11.31 34.96
CA LYS A 362 23.04 -10.51 35.36
C LYS A 362 23.33 -10.65 36.86
N CYS A 363 22.31 -10.61 37.72
CA CYS A 363 22.48 -10.86 39.15
C CYS A 363 23.06 -12.26 39.41
N ARG A 364 22.49 -13.31 38.79
CA ARG A 364 23.00 -14.67 38.96
C ARG A 364 24.44 -14.87 38.49
N ILE A 365 24.84 -14.19 37.40
CA ILE A 365 26.24 -14.23 36.93
C ILE A 365 27.16 -13.52 37.91
N ALA A 366 26.72 -12.40 38.50
CA ALA A 366 27.48 -11.73 39.56
C ALA A 366 27.66 -12.64 40.77
N ASP A 367 26.58 -13.27 41.25
CA ASP A 367 26.63 -14.23 42.36
C ASP A 367 27.58 -15.40 42.05
N GLN A 368 27.55 -15.92 40.81
CA GLN A 368 28.45 -16.99 40.39
C GLN A 368 29.92 -16.58 40.38
N ARG A 369 30.22 -15.34 39.96
CA ARG A 369 31.60 -14.80 40.01
C ARG A 369 32.09 -14.60 41.43
N ASP A 370 31.21 -14.16 42.33
CA ASP A 370 31.55 -14.02 43.74
C ASP A 370 31.84 -15.39 44.37
N ILE A 371 31.05 -16.43 44.03
CA ILE A 371 31.31 -17.81 44.44
C ILE A 371 32.64 -18.32 43.86
N GLU A 372 32.90 -18.10 42.57
CA GLU A 372 34.19 -18.45 41.92
C GLU A 372 35.36 -17.84 42.67
N LYS A 373 35.25 -16.55 43.02
CA LYS A 373 36.30 -15.83 43.74
C LYS A 373 36.55 -16.41 45.14
N ILE A 374 35.49 -16.76 45.88
CA ILE A 374 35.61 -17.43 47.19
C ILE A 374 36.27 -18.80 47.05
N ILE A 375 35.94 -19.57 46.00
CA ILE A 375 36.55 -20.87 45.74
C ILE A 375 38.04 -20.69 45.41
N ASP A 376 38.39 -19.75 44.53
CA ASP A 376 39.77 -19.47 44.16
C ASP A 376 40.62 -19.01 45.36
N GLU A 377 40.06 -18.15 46.22
CA GLU A 377 40.70 -17.72 47.48
C GLU A 377 40.89 -18.91 48.44
N GLY A 378 39.90 -19.78 48.59
CA GLY A 378 40.00 -20.98 49.44
C GLY A 378 40.99 -22.03 48.90
N VAL A 379 41.07 -22.20 47.57
CA VAL A 379 42.08 -23.07 46.94
C VAL A 379 43.48 -22.52 47.16
N ALA A 380 43.66 -21.20 47.05
CA ALA A 380 44.94 -20.55 47.32
C ALA A 380 45.40 -20.74 48.78
N GLU A 381 44.50 -20.60 49.75
CA GLU A 381 44.81 -20.86 51.17
C GLU A 381 45.22 -22.31 51.42
N ILE A 382 44.52 -23.29 50.82
CA ILE A 382 44.88 -24.72 50.95
C ILE A 382 46.26 -24.99 50.34
N MET A 383 46.59 -24.38 49.21
CA MET A 383 47.89 -24.55 48.58
C MET A 383 49.04 -23.95 49.39
N ILE A 384 48.81 -22.87 50.14
CA ILE A 384 49.82 -22.28 51.03
C ILE A 384 50.12 -23.18 52.25
N VAL A 385 49.11 -23.90 52.76
CA VAL A 385 49.27 -24.80 53.93
C VAL A 385 50.04 -26.10 53.59
N TYR A 386 50.22 -26.43 52.31
CA TYR A 386 50.95 -27.62 51.87
C TYR A 386 52.42 -27.36 51.47
N ASP A 387 52.88 -26.11 51.53
CA ASP A 387 54.26 -25.70 51.20
C ASP A 387 55.11 -25.33 52.45
N GLU A 388 54.61 -25.56 53.67
CA GLU A 388 55.37 -25.61 54.93
C GLU A 388 55.50 -27.06 55.44
#